data_AF-A0A957XK94-F1
#
_entry.id   AF-A0A957XK94-F1
#
_cell.length_a   1.000
_cell.length_b   1.000
_cell.length_c   1.000
_cell.angle_alpha   90.00
_cell.angle_beta   90.00
_cell.angle_gamma   90.00
#
_symmetry.space_group_name_H-M   'P 1'
#
loop_
_entity.id
_entity.type
_entity.pdbx_description
1 polymer ?
#
loop_
_entity_poly.entity_id
_entity_poly.type
_entity_poly.pdbx_seq_one_letter_code
_entity_poly.pdbx_strand_id
1 'polypeptide(L)'
;MTTKSTLKAADWDLLKESPQLIETMMTEHRSGHGGLVGKRYQHILDKVITEYKTNNALVNDVQEFNKNPTLNSAITFDQAQKKMEQIGTLLESNVDSPDADAVREFLLTISQHFAEETSEGLFGMGSDVSKKEHEVLDMMRVALKATDTDAQRREREAQQEKAAAKAQAEAKAAEEAAKKREAEAKAKA
;
A
#
# COMPACT_ATOMS: atom_id res chain seq x y z
N MET A 1 11.92 6.55 -6.05
CA MET A 1 11.30 5.21 -6.17
C MET A 1 12.04 4.29 -5.24
N THR A 2 11.37 3.97 -4.16
CA THR A 2 11.81 3.14 -3.05
C THR A 2 11.78 1.67 -3.47
N THR A 3 12.80 0.92 -3.07
CA THR A 3 12.94 -0.53 -3.25
C THR A 3 13.49 -1.14 -1.96
N LYS A 4 13.51 -2.46 -1.82
CA LYS A 4 14.13 -3.10 -0.64
C LYS A 4 15.58 -2.65 -0.41
N SER A 5 16.33 -2.39 -1.48
CA SER A 5 17.75 -2.00 -1.42
C SER A 5 17.97 -0.57 -0.92
N THR A 6 16.94 0.27 -0.97
CA THR A 6 17.01 1.66 -0.48
C THR A 6 16.59 1.80 0.98
N LEU A 7 15.94 0.77 1.54
CA LEU A 7 15.54 0.73 2.94
C LEU A 7 16.68 0.22 3.82
N LYS A 8 16.68 0.63 5.10
CA LYS A 8 17.53 -0.02 6.10
C LYS A 8 17.07 -1.47 6.27
N ALA A 9 17.99 -2.37 6.60
CA ALA A 9 17.67 -3.78 6.79
C ALA A 9 16.53 -4.01 7.79
N ALA A 10 16.55 -3.31 8.92
CA ALA A 10 15.49 -3.39 9.93
C ALA A 10 14.12 -2.89 9.44
N ASP A 11 14.12 -1.84 8.62
CA ASP A 11 12.90 -1.28 8.02
C ASP A 11 12.31 -2.28 7.01
N TRP A 12 13.17 -2.88 6.20
CA TRP A 12 12.77 -3.94 5.27
C TRP A 12 12.28 -5.20 5.98
N ASP A 13 12.93 -5.62 7.07
CA ASP A 13 12.52 -6.77 7.86
C ASP A 13 11.11 -6.60 8.44
N LEU A 14 10.79 -5.39 8.89
CA LEU A 14 9.44 -5.07 9.35
C LEU A 14 8.43 -5.06 8.20
N LEU A 15 8.78 -4.48 7.05
CA LEU A 15 7.87 -4.29 5.93
C LEU A 15 7.56 -5.59 5.19
N LYS A 16 8.54 -6.46 4.96
CA LYS A 16 8.36 -7.71 4.22
C LYS A 16 7.44 -8.70 4.93
N GLU A 17 7.41 -8.65 6.27
CA GLU A 17 6.56 -9.47 7.14
C GLU A 17 5.13 -8.91 7.28
N SER A 18 4.85 -7.73 6.73
CA SER A 18 3.58 -7.03 6.95
C SER A 18 2.33 -7.83 6.57
N PRO A 19 2.31 -8.65 5.49
CA PRO A 19 1.16 -9.52 5.25
C PRO A 19 0.94 -10.54 6.38
N GLN A 20 1.98 -11.20 6.89
CA GLN A 20 1.83 -12.18 7.98
C GLN A 20 1.33 -11.55 9.28
N LEU A 21 1.58 -10.26 9.50
CA LEU A 21 1.00 -9.55 10.64
C LEU A 21 -0.53 -9.46 10.50
N ILE A 22 -1.04 -9.29 9.29
CA ILE A 22 -2.49 -9.32 8.98
C ILE A 22 -3.06 -10.69 9.33
N GLU A 23 -2.39 -11.78 8.93
CA GLU A 23 -2.79 -13.14 9.31
C GLU A 23 -2.92 -13.25 10.82
N THR A 24 -1.90 -12.82 11.55
CA THR A 24 -1.86 -12.91 13.01
C THR A 24 -2.97 -12.09 13.66
N MET A 25 -3.18 -10.85 13.22
CA MET A 25 -4.23 -9.98 13.74
C MET A 25 -5.62 -10.57 13.49
N MET A 26 -5.87 -11.13 12.31
CA MET A 26 -7.18 -11.68 11.97
C MET A 26 -7.44 -13.07 12.57
N THR A 27 -6.41 -13.89 12.77
CA THR A 27 -6.50 -15.23 13.37
C THR A 27 -6.65 -15.20 14.89
N GLU A 28 -5.79 -14.45 15.59
CA GLU A 28 -5.80 -14.38 17.07
C GLU A 28 -7.02 -13.63 17.61
N HIS A 29 -7.55 -12.67 16.85
CA HIS A 29 -8.79 -11.98 17.22
C HIS A 29 -10.04 -12.90 17.11
N ARG A 30 -9.97 -13.96 16.28
CA ARG A 30 -10.98 -15.02 16.21
C ARG A 30 -10.71 -16.08 17.28
N SER A 31 -11.33 -15.91 18.45
CA SER A 31 -11.30 -16.89 19.54
C SER A 31 -11.67 -18.32 19.04
N GLY A 32 -10.68 -19.22 18.93
CA GLY A 32 -10.90 -20.67 18.95
C GLY A 32 -10.73 -21.49 17.65
N HIS A 33 -10.27 -20.94 16.52
CA HIS A 33 -10.20 -21.71 15.25
C HIS A 33 -8.90 -21.54 14.43
N GLY A 34 -7.75 -21.32 15.05
CA GLY A 34 -6.49 -20.93 14.37
C GLY A 34 -6.01 -21.84 13.23
N GLY A 35 -6.23 -23.16 13.29
CA GLY A 35 -5.66 -24.11 12.32
C GLY A 35 -6.31 -24.13 10.92
N LEU A 36 -7.61 -23.87 10.82
CA LEU A 36 -8.32 -23.78 9.53
C LEU A 36 -8.15 -22.40 8.87
N VAL A 37 -7.93 -21.38 9.70
CA VAL A 37 -7.82 -19.98 9.27
C VAL A 37 -6.47 -19.71 8.60
N GLY A 38 -5.36 -20.28 9.08
CA GLY A 38 -4.05 -20.09 8.44
C GLY A 38 -3.92 -20.69 7.03
N LYS A 39 -4.54 -21.85 6.76
CA LYS A 39 -4.58 -22.41 5.39
C LYS A 39 -5.42 -21.57 4.43
N ARG A 40 -6.53 -21.00 4.91
CA ARG A 40 -7.32 -20.04 4.13
C ARG A 40 -6.52 -18.76 3.88
N TYR A 41 -5.78 -18.28 4.87
CA TYR A 41 -4.93 -17.10 4.74
C TYR A 41 -3.90 -17.25 3.62
N GLN A 42 -3.14 -18.35 3.59
CA GLN A 42 -2.15 -18.55 2.53
C GLN A 42 -2.80 -18.60 1.14
N HIS A 43 -3.96 -19.24 1.01
CA HIS A 43 -4.71 -19.24 -0.25
C HIS A 43 -5.15 -17.83 -0.68
N ILE A 44 -5.67 -17.04 0.26
CA ILE A 44 -6.10 -15.65 0.02
C ILE A 44 -4.89 -14.79 -0.36
N LEU A 45 -3.78 -14.92 0.36
CA LEU A 45 -2.55 -14.19 0.09
C LEU A 45 -2.00 -14.53 -1.30
N ASP A 46 -1.93 -15.81 -1.67
CA ASP A 46 -1.49 -16.26 -2.99
C ASP A 46 -2.38 -15.67 -4.11
N LYS A 47 -3.70 -15.67 -3.89
CA LYS A 47 -4.68 -15.10 -4.82
C LYS A 47 -4.46 -13.59 -4.98
N VAL A 48 -4.38 -12.85 -3.87
CA VAL A 48 -4.14 -11.39 -3.90
C VAL A 48 -2.79 -11.07 -4.55
N ILE A 49 -1.72 -11.80 -4.22
CA ILE A 49 -0.40 -11.61 -4.86
C ILE A 49 -0.47 -11.86 -6.37
N THR A 50 -1.23 -12.87 -6.79
CA THR A 50 -1.38 -13.22 -8.20
C THR A 50 -2.21 -12.19 -8.97
N GLU A 51 -3.29 -11.69 -8.36
CA GLU A 51 -4.27 -10.81 -8.99
C GLU A 51 -3.87 -9.32 -8.91
N TYR A 52 -3.21 -8.90 -7.83
CA TYR A 52 -2.82 -7.50 -7.60
C TYR A 52 -1.67 -7.07 -8.53
N LYS A 53 -2.03 -6.39 -9.62
CA LYS A 53 -1.06 -5.88 -10.60
C LYS A 53 -0.59 -4.49 -10.23
N THR A 54 0.73 -4.33 -10.11
CA THR A 54 1.34 -3.02 -9.82
C THR A 54 2.69 -2.87 -10.51
N ASN A 55 3.03 -1.63 -10.86
CA ASN A 55 4.36 -1.26 -11.32
C ASN A 55 5.24 -0.75 -10.16
N ASN A 56 4.73 -0.76 -8.93
CA ASN A 56 5.45 -0.32 -7.76
C ASN A 56 6.51 -1.35 -7.34
N ALA A 57 7.78 -0.96 -7.38
CA ALA A 57 8.89 -1.85 -7.10
C ALA A 57 8.91 -2.35 -5.65
N LEU A 58 8.54 -1.51 -4.68
CA LEU A 58 8.50 -1.90 -3.27
C LEU A 58 7.38 -2.91 -3.01
N VAL A 59 6.20 -2.72 -3.59
CA VAL A 59 5.11 -3.71 -3.50
C VAL A 59 5.51 -5.03 -4.15
N ASN A 60 6.17 -4.99 -5.31
CA ASN A 60 6.68 -6.19 -5.98
C ASN A 60 7.73 -6.94 -5.12
N ASP A 61 8.61 -6.21 -4.43
CA ASP A 61 9.57 -6.80 -3.48
C ASP A 61 8.85 -7.50 -2.31
N VAL A 62 7.80 -6.87 -1.76
CA VAL A 62 6.97 -7.47 -0.68
C VAL A 62 6.25 -8.71 -1.20
N GLN A 63 5.59 -8.63 -2.37
CA GLN A 63 4.91 -9.76 -3.00
C GLN A 63 5.86 -10.95 -3.22
N GLU A 64 7.08 -10.70 -3.71
CA GLU A 64 8.05 -11.76 -3.98
C GLU A 64 8.47 -12.50 -2.70
N PHE A 65 8.73 -11.77 -1.60
CA PHE A 65 9.01 -12.39 -0.30
C PHE A 65 7.84 -13.27 0.17
N ASN A 66 6.62 -12.79 -0.06
CA ASN A 66 5.40 -13.41 0.42
C ASN A 66 4.91 -14.61 -0.42
N LYS A 67 5.55 -14.92 -1.55
CA LYS A 67 5.31 -16.18 -2.29
C LYS A 67 5.83 -17.41 -1.54
N ASN A 68 6.85 -17.24 -0.71
CA ASN A 68 7.44 -18.32 0.10
C ASN A 68 7.88 -17.73 1.45
N PRO A 69 6.93 -17.35 2.32
CA PRO A 69 7.28 -16.64 3.52
C PRO A 69 7.98 -17.54 4.52
N THR A 70 9.12 -17.09 5.03
CA THR A 70 9.73 -17.70 6.21
C THR A 70 9.04 -17.14 7.44
N LEU A 71 8.05 -17.86 7.97
CA LEU A 71 7.33 -17.50 9.19
C LEU A 71 8.31 -17.24 10.33
N ASN A 72 8.38 -15.99 10.78
CA ASN A 72 8.97 -15.69 12.08
C ASN A 72 7.94 -16.02 13.17
N SER A 73 8.46 -16.58 14.26
CA SER A 73 7.78 -17.10 15.46
C SER A 73 6.43 -16.50 15.83
N ALA A 74 5.54 -17.33 16.39
CA ALA A 74 4.22 -16.96 16.93
C ALA A 74 4.26 -15.66 17.75
N ILE A 75 3.80 -14.57 17.15
CA ILE A 75 3.58 -13.29 17.83
C ILE A 75 2.10 -13.19 18.23
N THR A 76 1.83 -12.40 19.26
CA THR A 76 0.47 -12.12 19.74
C THR A 76 -0.21 -11.04 18.90
N PHE A 77 -1.54 -10.94 19.02
CA PHE A 77 -2.33 -9.85 18.45
C PHE A 77 -1.74 -8.47 18.75
N ASP A 78 -1.46 -8.17 20.03
CA ASP A 78 -0.93 -6.87 20.47
C ASP A 78 0.45 -6.57 19.87
N GLN A 79 1.28 -7.59 19.69
CA GLN A 79 2.59 -7.44 19.05
C GLN A 79 2.44 -7.17 17.54
N ALA A 80 1.52 -7.87 16.88
CA ALA A 80 1.22 -7.66 15.47
C ALA A 80 0.66 -6.25 15.23
N GLN A 81 -0.27 -5.78 16.08
CA GLN A 81 -0.79 -4.42 16.01
C GLN A 81 0.31 -3.37 16.16
N LYS A 82 1.18 -3.51 17.18
CA LYS A 82 2.32 -2.58 17.37
C LYS A 82 3.25 -2.56 16.18
N LYS A 83 3.55 -3.72 15.58
CA LYS A 83 4.37 -3.80 14.37
C LYS A 83 3.67 -3.09 13.19
N MET A 84 2.35 -3.21 13.05
CA MET A 84 1.58 -2.49 12.01
C MET A 84 1.62 -0.97 12.20
N GLU A 85 1.54 -0.48 13.44
CA GLU A 85 1.71 0.95 13.74
C GLU A 85 3.13 1.45 13.41
N GLN A 86 4.14 0.63 13.69
CA GLN A 86 5.52 0.91 13.30
C GLN A 86 5.69 0.95 11.78
N ILE A 87 5.01 0.07 11.04
CA ILE A 87 4.98 0.10 9.57
C ILE A 87 4.33 1.39 9.08
N GLY A 88 3.19 1.79 9.63
CA GLY A 88 2.55 3.07 9.27
C GLY A 88 3.49 4.27 9.42
N THR A 89 4.22 4.31 10.54
CA THR A 89 5.24 5.35 10.82
C THR A 89 6.41 5.28 9.84
N LEU A 90 6.92 4.08 9.55
CA LEU A 90 8.01 3.85 8.60
C LEU A 90 7.63 4.31 7.19
N LEU A 91 6.40 3.99 6.75
CA LEU A 91 5.89 4.40 5.44
C LEU A 91 5.78 5.93 5.34
N GLU A 92 5.49 6.62 6.44
CA GLU A 92 5.46 8.09 6.48
C GLU A 92 6.87 8.71 6.44
N SER A 93 7.83 8.13 7.17
CA SER A 93 9.13 8.78 7.41
C SER A 93 10.25 8.35 6.45
N ASN A 94 10.21 7.12 5.94
CA ASN A 94 11.36 6.50 5.25
C ASN A 94 11.06 6.04 3.82
N VAL A 95 9.81 6.16 3.36
CA VAL A 95 9.37 5.71 2.03
C VAL A 95 8.82 6.90 1.25
N ASP A 96 9.16 6.97 -0.05
CA ASP A 96 8.61 8.01 -0.94
C ASP A 96 7.07 7.92 -0.96
N SER A 97 6.37 9.06 -0.96
CA SER A 97 4.90 9.12 -0.85
C SER A 97 4.14 8.16 -1.77
N PRO A 98 4.47 8.07 -3.08
CA PRO A 98 3.74 7.19 -3.98
C PRO A 98 3.97 5.70 -3.67
N ASP A 99 5.14 5.35 -3.16
CA ASP A 99 5.46 3.97 -2.78
C ASP A 99 4.81 3.62 -1.44
N ALA A 100 4.79 4.57 -0.50
CA ALA A 100 4.11 4.42 0.78
C ALA A 100 2.61 4.17 0.59
N ASP A 101 1.96 4.96 -0.25
CA ASP A 101 0.54 4.82 -0.55
C ASP A 101 0.23 3.50 -1.27
N ALA A 102 1.08 3.08 -2.23
CA ALA A 102 0.91 1.80 -2.91
C ALA A 102 1.04 0.60 -1.95
N VAL A 103 1.95 0.67 -0.97
CA VAL A 103 2.08 -0.37 0.05
C VAL A 103 0.87 -0.38 0.99
N ARG A 104 0.39 0.79 1.44
CA ARG A 104 -0.83 0.88 2.27
C ARG A 104 -2.04 0.27 1.56
N GLU A 105 -2.24 0.62 0.29
CA GLU A 105 -3.32 0.07 -0.54
C GLU A 105 -3.22 -1.45 -0.67
N PHE A 106 -2.03 -1.97 -0.93
CA PHE A 106 -1.79 -3.40 -1.04
C PHE A 106 -2.14 -4.14 0.27
N LEU A 107 -1.66 -3.64 1.42
CA LEU A 107 -1.96 -4.26 2.72
C LEU A 107 -3.44 -4.19 3.11
N LEU A 108 -4.10 -3.08 2.81
CA LEU A 108 -5.54 -2.96 3.01
C LEU A 108 -6.33 -3.90 2.11
N THR A 109 -5.88 -4.10 0.87
CA THR A 109 -6.47 -5.06 -0.07
C THR A 109 -6.39 -6.49 0.47
N ILE A 110 -5.20 -6.91 0.93
CA ILE A 110 -5.03 -8.22 1.58
C ILE A 110 -6.00 -8.38 2.75
N SER A 111 -6.06 -7.37 3.61
CA SER A 111 -6.92 -7.37 4.80
C SER A 111 -8.39 -7.52 4.44
N GLN A 112 -8.86 -6.79 3.44
CA GLN A 112 -10.24 -6.81 2.99
C GLN A 112 -10.62 -8.16 2.37
N HIS A 113 -9.80 -8.69 1.45
CA HIS A 113 -10.00 -10.03 0.88
C HIS A 113 -10.05 -11.09 1.97
N PHE A 114 -9.19 -10.97 2.98
CA PHE A 114 -9.19 -11.89 4.10
C PHE A 114 -10.48 -11.83 4.90
N ALA A 115 -10.95 -10.63 5.24
CA ALA A 115 -12.20 -10.45 5.94
C ALA A 115 -13.39 -11.01 5.15
N GLU A 116 -13.46 -10.77 3.85
CA GLU A 116 -14.53 -11.25 2.96
C GLU A 116 -14.54 -12.80 2.88
N GLU A 117 -13.42 -13.43 2.55
CA GLU A 117 -13.34 -14.89 2.40
C GLU A 117 -13.41 -15.68 3.72
N THR A 118 -13.17 -15.02 4.86
CA THR A 118 -13.38 -15.62 6.19
C THR A 118 -14.79 -15.41 6.74
N SER A 119 -15.50 -14.37 6.27
CA SER A 119 -16.90 -14.09 6.60
C SER A 119 -17.86 -15.10 6.00
N GLU A 120 -17.50 -15.66 4.84
CA GLU A 120 -18.10 -16.87 4.30
C GLU A 120 -17.76 -18.05 5.24
N GLY A 121 -18.58 -18.21 6.27
CA GLY A 121 -18.41 -19.22 7.32
C GLY A 121 -18.25 -20.63 6.73
N LEU A 122 -17.81 -21.58 7.56
CA LEU A 122 -17.58 -23.00 7.22
C LEU A 122 -18.72 -23.71 6.45
N PHE A 123 -19.90 -23.08 6.32
CA PHE A 123 -21.11 -23.59 5.66
C PHE A 123 -21.78 -22.61 4.68
N GLY A 124 -21.14 -21.50 4.27
CA GLY A 124 -21.68 -20.59 3.24
C GLY A 124 -22.97 -19.84 3.63
N MET A 125 -23.23 -19.64 4.94
CA MET A 125 -24.45 -19.01 5.47
C MET A 125 -24.22 -17.69 6.22
N GLY A 126 -23.05 -17.06 6.09
CA GLY A 126 -22.80 -15.70 6.60
C GLY A 126 -22.36 -14.83 5.45
N SER A 127 -23.18 -13.87 5.05
CA SER A 127 -22.86 -12.90 3.98
C SER A 127 -22.14 -11.65 4.48
N ASP A 128 -21.85 -11.57 5.79
CA ASP A 128 -21.35 -10.35 6.42
C ASP A 128 -20.06 -10.62 7.19
N VAL A 129 -19.03 -9.84 6.88
CA VAL A 129 -17.82 -9.69 7.70
C VAL A 129 -18.24 -9.45 9.14
N SER A 130 -17.80 -10.32 10.06
CA SER A 130 -18.23 -10.26 11.45
C SER A 130 -17.83 -8.92 12.08
N LYS A 131 -18.54 -8.48 13.11
CA LYS A 131 -18.19 -7.24 13.85
C LYS A 131 -16.72 -7.22 14.29
N LYS A 132 -16.20 -8.38 14.70
CA LYS A 132 -14.81 -8.55 15.11
C LYS A 132 -13.82 -8.40 13.97
N GLU A 133 -14.16 -8.83 12.76
CA GLU A 133 -13.30 -8.64 11.58
C GLU A 133 -13.34 -7.19 11.11
N HIS A 134 -14.50 -6.55 11.14
CA HIS A 134 -14.62 -5.11 10.91
C HIS A 134 -13.76 -4.30 11.89
N GLU A 135 -13.78 -4.63 13.18
CA GLU A 135 -12.92 -3.99 14.18
C GLU A 135 -11.44 -4.12 13.82
N VAL A 136 -10.99 -5.30 13.39
CA VAL A 136 -9.58 -5.49 12.99
C VAL A 136 -9.25 -4.74 11.69
N LEU A 137 -10.16 -4.72 10.71
CA LEU A 137 -10.00 -3.89 9.51
C LEU A 137 -9.87 -2.40 9.86
N ASP A 138 -10.68 -1.91 10.77
CA ASP A 138 -10.62 -0.51 11.20
C ASP A 138 -9.33 -0.22 11.98
N MET A 139 -8.88 -1.14 12.84
CA MET A 139 -7.56 -1.04 13.48
C MET A 139 -6.43 -1.00 12.46
N MET A 140 -6.47 -1.85 11.42
CA MET A 140 -5.48 -1.84 10.34
C MET A 140 -5.53 -0.56 9.52
N ARG A 141 -6.73 -0.04 9.20
CA ARG A 141 -6.89 1.25 8.54
C ARG A 141 -6.32 2.40 9.36
N VAL A 142 -6.49 2.38 10.68
CA VAL A 142 -5.94 3.39 11.58
C VAL A 142 -4.41 3.26 11.65
N ALA A 143 -3.88 2.05 11.84
CA ALA A 143 -2.44 1.80 11.93
C ALA A 143 -1.69 2.16 10.64
N LEU A 144 -2.31 1.94 9.48
CA LEU A 144 -1.74 2.25 8.17
C LEU A 144 -2.18 3.62 7.63
N LYS A 145 -2.99 4.38 8.37
CA LYS A 145 -3.60 5.62 7.87
C LYS A 145 -2.50 6.60 7.46
N ALA A 146 -2.58 7.09 6.22
CA ALA A 146 -1.81 8.24 5.80
C ALA A 146 -2.16 9.43 6.70
N THR A 147 -1.16 9.99 7.39
CA THR A 147 -1.36 11.05 8.39
C THR A 147 -1.75 12.37 7.73
N ASP A 148 -2.12 13.38 8.52
CA ASP A 148 -2.35 14.73 8.01
C ASP A 148 -1.10 15.31 7.30
N THR A 149 0.09 14.83 7.67
CA THR A 149 1.36 15.12 6.99
C THR A 149 1.35 14.62 5.54
N ASP A 150 0.86 13.40 5.31
CA ASP A 150 0.74 12.80 3.97
C ASP A 150 -0.32 13.53 3.12
N ALA A 151 -1.42 13.98 3.74
CA ALA A 151 -2.43 14.79 3.06
C ALA A 151 -1.86 16.14 2.60
N GLN A 152 -1.16 16.85 3.49
CA GLN A 152 -0.50 18.12 3.15
C GLN A 152 0.64 17.96 2.16
N ARG A 153 1.34 16.81 2.16
CA ARG A 153 2.37 16.49 1.17
C ARG A 153 1.74 16.25 -0.21
N ARG A 154 0.67 15.44 -0.30
CA ARG A 154 -0.07 15.22 -1.55
C ARG A 154 -0.66 16.50 -2.14
N GLU A 155 -1.18 17.39 -1.29
CA GLU A 155 -1.64 18.71 -1.76
C GLU A 155 -0.50 19.55 -2.34
N ARG A 156 0.68 19.54 -1.69
CA ARG A 156 1.86 20.24 -2.21
C ARG A 156 2.37 19.65 -3.52
N GLU A 157 2.42 18.33 -3.64
CA GLU A 157 2.82 17.65 -4.88
C GLU A 157 1.83 17.93 -6.02
N ALA A 158 0.53 17.85 -5.76
CA ALA A 158 -0.50 18.18 -6.75
C ALA A 158 -0.45 19.66 -7.18
N GLN A 159 -0.09 20.57 -6.28
CA GLN A 159 0.14 21.98 -6.62
C GLN A 159 1.42 22.17 -7.46
N GLN A 160 2.50 21.47 -7.13
CA GLN A 160 3.75 21.51 -7.90
C GLN A 160 3.57 20.94 -9.30
N GLU A 161 2.84 19.84 -9.45
CA GLU A 161 2.57 19.23 -10.75
C GLU A 161 1.70 20.14 -11.63
N LYS A 162 0.68 20.78 -11.06
CA LYS A 162 -0.11 21.82 -11.75
C LYS A 162 0.74 23.02 -12.16
N ALA A 163 1.65 23.47 -11.30
CA ALA A 163 2.56 24.57 -11.60
C ALA A 163 3.55 24.21 -12.73
N ALA A 164 4.11 23.00 -12.70
CA ALA A 164 5.00 22.49 -13.74
C ALA A 164 4.30 22.35 -15.09
N ALA A 165 3.07 21.81 -15.11
CA ALA A 165 2.25 21.69 -16.31
C ALA A 165 1.93 23.07 -16.92
N LYS A 166 1.62 24.07 -16.09
CA LYS A 166 1.37 25.44 -16.54
C LYS A 166 2.63 26.09 -17.14
N ALA A 167 3.78 25.96 -16.46
CA ALA A 167 5.05 26.47 -16.96
C ALA A 167 5.44 25.82 -18.31
N GLN A 168 5.21 24.52 -18.47
CA GLN A 168 5.46 23.81 -19.72
C GLN A 168 4.54 24.28 -20.86
N ALA A 169 3.26 24.57 -20.57
CA ALA A 169 2.32 25.10 -21.55
C ALA A 169 2.71 26.53 -21.99
N GLU A 170 3.10 27.39 -21.05
CA GLU A 170 3.56 28.75 -21.34
C GLU A 170 4.85 28.76 -22.15
N ALA A 171 5.81 27.88 -21.83
CA ALA A 171 7.04 27.73 -22.61
C ALA A 171 6.77 27.31 -24.06
N LYS A 172 5.88 26.32 -24.27
CA LYS A 172 5.48 25.89 -25.62
C LYS A 172 4.80 27.02 -26.40
N ALA A 173 3.89 27.77 -25.77
CA ALA A 173 3.21 28.89 -26.41
C ALA A 173 4.17 30.02 -26.81
N ALA A 174 5.16 30.33 -25.96
CA ALA A 174 6.19 31.32 -26.26
C ALA A 174 7.10 30.90 -27.42
N GLU A 175 7.46 29.62 -27.49
CA GLU A 175 8.26 29.07 -28.59
C GLU A 175 7.51 29.11 -29.93
N GLU A 176 6.21 28.79 -29.92
CA GLU A 176 5.35 28.85 -31.11
C GLU A 176 5.16 30.29 -31.60
N ALA A 177 5.00 31.25 -30.68
CA ALA A 177 4.89 32.67 -31.00
C ALA A 177 6.21 33.23 -31.58
N ALA A 178 7.36 32.80 -31.06
CA ALA A 178 8.67 33.18 -31.60
C ALA A 178 8.87 32.66 -33.03
N LYS A 179 8.52 31.38 -33.28
CA LYS A 179 8.57 30.77 -34.61
C LYS A 179 7.68 31.47 -35.63
N LYS A 180 6.45 31.87 -35.24
CA LYS A 180 5.57 32.67 -36.11
C LYS A 180 6.15 34.03 -36.45
N ARG A 181 6.73 34.74 -35.46
CA ARG A 181 7.35 36.05 -35.69
C ARG A 181 8.57 35.97 -36.61
N GLU A 182 9.41 34.95 -36.48
CA GLU A 182 10.52 34.71 -37.42
C GLU A 182 10.03 34.38 -38.84
N ALA A 183 8.97 33.57 -38.97
CA ALA A 183 8.40 33.23 -40.28
C ALA A 183 7.81 34.46 -40.98
N GLU A 184 7.08 35.32 -40.25
CA GLU A 184 6.53 36.56 -40.79
C GLU A 184 7.62 37.59 -41.12
N ALA A 185 8.70 37.66 -40.33
CA ALA A 185 9.84 38.52 -40.63
C ALA A 185 10.59 38.08 -41.90
N LYS A 186 10.75 36.76 -42.11
CA LYS A 186 11.34 36.21 -43.33
C LYS A 186 10.45 36.34 -44.57
N ALA A 187 9.13 36.38 -44.40
CA ALA A 187 8.19 36.56 -45.51
C ALA A 187 8.05 38.03 -45.99
N LYS A 188 8.53 38.99 -45.18
CA LYS A 188 8.51 40.43 -45.48
C LYS A 188 9.87 40.99 -45.94
N ALA A 189 10.91 40.16 -45.94
CA ALA A 189 12.24 40.48 -46.47
C ALA A 189 12.39 39.92 -47.89
#